data_AF-A0A9D8P1I0-F1
#
_entry.id   AF-A0A9D8P1I0-F1
#
_cell.length_a   1.000
_cell.length_b   1.000
_cell.length_c   1.000
_cell.angle_alpha   90.00
_cell.angle_beta   90.00
_cell.angle_gamma   90.00
#
_symmetry.space_group_name_H-M   'P 1'
#
loop_
_entity.id
_entity.type
_entity.pdbx_description
1 polymer ?
#
loop_
_entity_poly.entity_id
_entity_poly.type
_entity_poly.pdbx_seq_one_letter_code
_entity_poly.pdbx_strand_id
1 'polypeptide(L)'
;MCDEFWEVGASGNVYTKQDVIETLLERYNDPDYQDIWEAKDFELTKISSDNYLLTYILIQDKTRVTRRSTLWRRVNGDWKILYHQGTLIEGGSV
;
A
#
# COMPACT_ATOMS: atom_id res chain seq x y z
N MET A 1 -4.07 9.36 4.59
CA MET A 1 -3.56 8.51 5.70
C MET A 1 -4.11 9.03 7.03
N CYS A 2 -4.43 8.15 7.98
CA CYS A 2 -4.70 8.50 9.38
C CYS A 2 -3.44 9.10 10.03
N ASP A 3 -3.56 9.73 11.20
CA ASP A 3 -2.39 10.28 11.89
C ASP A 3 -1.54 9.20 12.54
N GLU A 4 -2.18 8.10 12.94
CA GLU A 4 -1.58 6.89 13.48
C GLU A 4 -1.09 5.91 12.40
N PHE A 5 -1.01 6.36 11.14
CA PHE A 5 -0.61 5.51 10.02
C PHE A 5 0.84 5.03 10.17
N TRP A 6 1.04 3.76 9.84
CA TRP A 6 2.36 3.16 9.66
C TRP A 6 2.34 2.09 8.57
N GLU A 7 3.50 1.83 7.99
CA GLU A 7 3.69 0.86 6.91
C GLU A 7 4.81 -0.12 7.24
N VAL A 8 4.64 -1.38 6.81
CA VAL A 8 5.76 -2.31 6.66
C VAL A 8 6.10 -2.44 5.18
N GLY A 9 7.27 -1.96 4.80
CA GLY A 9 7.75 -2.07 3.43
C GLY A 9 8.09 -3.51 3.06
N ALA A 10 8.29 -3.78 1.76
CA ALA A 10 8.70 -5.10 1.29
C ALA A 10 10.03 -5.61 1.86
N SER A 11 10.86 -4.71 2.40
CA SER A 11 12.09 -5.02 3.13
C SER A 11 11.86 -5.54 4.56
N GLY A 12 10.64 -5.43 5.08
CA GLY A 12 10.32 -5.70 6.48
C GLY A 12 10.54 -4.50 7.43
N ASN A 13 11.07 -3.39 6.92
CA ASN A 13 11.24 -2.17 7.71
C ASN A 13 9.89 -1.51 8.01
N VAL A 14 9.81 -0.88 9.17
CA VAL A 14 8.63 -0.11 9.61
C VAL A 14 8.85 1.38 9.29
N TYR A 15 7.84 1.99 8.69
CA TYR A 15 7.83 3.39 8.26
C TYR A 15 6.63 4.12 8.85
N THR A 16 6.84 5.36 9.27
CA THR A 16 5.78 6.26 9.72
C THR A 16 5.12 6.96 8.53
N LYS A 17 4.01 7.64 8.79
CA LYS A 17 3.38 8.56 7.83
C LYS A 17 4.36 9.58 7.24
N GLN A 18 5.24 10.14 8.07
CA GLN A 18 6.17 11.17 7.62
C GLN A 18 7.20 10.58 6.65
N ASP A 19 7.79 9.42 7.00
CA ASP A 19 8.77 8.72 6.16
C ASP A 19 8.17 8.41 4.77
N VAL A 20 6.92 7.94 4.74
CA VAL A 20 6.21 7.63 3.50
C VAL A 20 5.93 8.90 2.67
N ILE A 21 5.50 9.99 3.30
CA ILE A 21 5.25 11.26 2.59
C ILE A 21 6.54 11.79 1.98
N GLU A 22 7.64 11.83 2.73
CA GLU A 22 8.94 12.30 2.25
C GLU A 22 9.41 11.46 1.06
N THR A 23 9.36 10.13 1.18
CA THR A 23 9.72 9.22 0.09
C THR A 23 8.86 9.44 -1.17
N LEU A 24 7.55 9.68 -1.02
CA LEU A 24 6.67 9.95 -2.15
C LEU A 24 6.96 11.31 -2.79
N LEU A 25 7.20 12.35 -1.99
CA LEU A 25 7.55 13.68 -2.49
C LEU A 25 8.86 13.65 -3.28
N GLU A 26 9.88 12.97 -2.76
CA GLU A 26 11.16 12.79 -3.48
C GLU A 26 10.96 12.07 -4.81
N ARG A 27 10.19 10.97 -4.81
CA ARG A 27 9.92 10.17 -6.00
C ARG A 27 9.17 10.94 -7.07
N TYR A 28 8.11 11.66 -6.70
CA TYR A 28 7.31 12.43 -7.66
C TYR A 28 7.95 13.75 -8.09
N ASN A 29 9.06 14.14 -7.47
CA ASN A 29 9.85 15.28 -7.92
C ASN A 29 10.80 14.92 -9.08
N ASP A 30 11.00 13.62 -9.36
CA ASP A 30 11.71 13.15 -10.54
C ASP A 30 10.80 13.22 -11.78
N PRO A 31 11.10 14.08 -12.78
CA PRO A 31 10.26 14.23 -13.97
C PRO A 31 10.26 12.99 -14.87
N ASP A 32 11.25 12.10 -14.74
CA ASP A 32 11.36 10.87 -15.51
C ASP A 32 10.68 9.69 -14.82
N TYR A 33 10.16 9.86 -13.59
CA TYR A 33 9.47 8.81 -12.86
C TYR A 33 8.19 8.36 -13.58
N GLN A 34 8.08 7.07 -13.84
CA GLN A 34 6.89 6.43 -14.42
C GLN A 34 6.33 5.40 -13.45
N ASP A 35 5.04 5.51 -13.15
CA ASP A 35 4.36 4.59 -12.22
C ASP A 35 3.69 3.46 -13.01
N ILE A 36 4.49 2.49 -13.48
CA ILE A 36 4.01 1.35 -14.26
C ILE A 36 3.59 0.24 -13.31
N TRP A 37 2.28 0.08 -13.12
CA TRP A 37 1.75 -0.99 -12.27
C TRP A 37 0.38 -1.50 -12.74
N GLU A 38 0.08 -2.72 -12.31
CA GLU A 38 -1.23 -3.37 -12.40
C GLU A 38 -1.61 -3.93 -11.04
N ALA A 39 -2.88 -3.80 -10.66
CA ALA A 39 -3.41 -4.39 -9.44
C ALA A 39 -4.59 -5.32 -9.76
N LYS A 40 -4.63 -6.49 -9.12
CA LYS A 40 -5.63 -7.53 -9.35
C LYS A 40 -5.96 -8.31 -8.07
N ASP A 41 -6.93 -9.22 -8.17
CA ASP A 41 -7.35 -10.14 -7.10
C ASP A 41 -7.72 -9.41 -5.81
N PHE A 42 -8.55 -8.37 -5.95
CA PHE A 42 -9.00 -7.56 -4.83
C PHE A 42 -10.01 -8.31 -3.97
N GLU A 43 -9.77 -8.32 -2.67
CA GLU A 43 -10.69 -8.85 -1.67
C GLU A 43 -10.88 -7.80 -0.56
N LEU A 44 -12.14 -7.44 -0.30
CA LEU A 44 -12.50 -6.45 0.71
C LEU A 44 -13.29 -7.10 1.84
N THR A 45 -12.76 -7.01 3.05
CA THR A 45 -13.41 -7.54 4.26
C THR A 45 -13.70 -6.41 5.23
N LYS A 46 -14.97 -6.23 5.62
CA LYS A 46 -15.32 -5.36 6.75
C LYS A 46 -14.93 -6.04 8.05
N ILE A 47 -14.04 -5.44 8.83
CA ILE A 47 -13.54 -6.03 10.09
C ILE A 47 -14.18 -5.40 11.33
N SER A 48 -14.67 -4.16 11.23
CA SER A 48 -15.48 -3.50 12.26
C SER A 48 -16.32 -2.39 11.65
N SER A 49 -17.11 -1.68 12.47
CA SER A 49 -17.70 -0.41 12.05
C SER A 49 -16.62 0.51 11.49
N ASP A 50 -16.85 1.03 10.29
CA ASP A 50 -15.98 1.94 9.55
C ASP A 50 -14.53 1.47 9.30
N ASN A 51 -14.19 0.20 9.56
CA ASN A 51 -12.85 -0.34 9.29
C ASN A 51 -12.90 -1.56 8.37
N TYR A 52 -12.02 -1.57 7.36
CA TYR A 52 -12.04 -2.51 6.26
C TYR A 52 -10.62 -2.94 5.91
N LEU A 53 -10.40 -4.25 5.79
CA LEU A 53 -9.18 -4.81 5.25
C LEU A 53 -9.35 -4.98 3.74
N LEU A 54 -8.48 -4.37 2.95
CA LEU A 54 -8.34 -4.60 1.52
C LEU A 54 -7.07 -5.40 1.28
N THR A 55 -7.18 -6.54 0.62
CA THR A 55 -6.02 -7.31 0.13
C THR A 55 -6.05 -7.41 -1.38
N TYR A 56 -4.88 -7.39 -2.02
CA TYR A 56 -4.76 -7.47 -3.47
C TYR A 56 -3.33 -7.85 -3.88
N ILE A 57 -3.15 -8.19 -5.16
CA ILE A 57 -1.83 -8.35 -5.77
C ILE A 57 -1.48 -7.05 -6.51
N LEU A 58 -0.25 -6.58 -6.37
CA LEU A 58 0.32 -5.49 -7.16
C LEU A 58 1.53 -6.00 -7.95
N ILE A 59 1.50 -5.76 -9.25
CA ILE A 59 2.58 -6.03 -10.20
C ILE A 59 3.17 -4.68 -10.60
N GLN A 60 4.43 -4.42 -10.25
CA GLN A 60 5.16 -3.20 -10.59
C GLN A 60 6.25 -3.51 -11.62
N ASP A 61 6.45 -2.61 -12.58
CA ASP A 61 7.44 -2.75 -13.65
C ASP A 61 7.36 -4.11 -14.38
N LYS A 62 6.12 -4.64 -14.49
CA LYS A 62 5.76 -5.95 -15.07
C LYS A 62 6.43 -7.18 -14.44
N THR A 63 7.26 -7.00 -13.41
CA THR A 63 8.16 -8.06 -12.91
C THR A 63 8.09 -8.21 -11.40
N ARG A 64 7.93 -7.11 -10.66
CA ARG A 64 7.90 -7.13 -9.19
C ARG A 64 6.48 -7.37 -8.71
N VAL A 65 6.21 -8.57 -8.19
CA VAL A 65 4.90 -8.94 -7.68
C VAL A 65 4.88 -8.91 -6.15
N THR A 66 3.86 -8.25 -5.57
CA THR A 66 3.64 -8.18 -4.12
C THR A 66 2.21 -8.53 -3.76
N ARG A 67 2.02 -9.22 -2.63
CA ARG A 67 0.73 -9.25 -1.93
C ARG A 67 0.64 -8.03 -1.04
N ARG A 68 -0.45 -7.29 -1.13
CA ARG A 68 -0.69 -6.05 -0.41
C ARG A 68 -1.82 -6.26 0.59
N SER A 69 -1.67 -5.66 1.76
CA SER A 69 -2.72 -5.59 2.79
C SER A 69 -2.82 -4.14 3.26
N THR A 70 -4.02 -3.59 3.20
CA THR A 70 -4.28 -2.20 3.60
C THR A 70 -5.48 -2.16 4.52
N LEU A 71 -5.28 -1.61 5.72
CA LEU A 71 -6.38 -1.32 6.63
C LEU A 71 -6.91 0.08 6.36
N TRP A 72 -8.14 0.16 5.91
CA TRP A 72 -8.87 1.39 5.64
C TRP A 72 -9.82 1.71 6.78
N ARG A 73 -9.91 2.99 7.12
CA ARG A 73 -10.85 3.56 8.08
C ARG A 73 -11.63 4.68 7.44
N ARG A 74 -12.94 4.71 7.66
CA ARG A 74 -13.79 5.84 7.31
C ARG A 74 -13.82 6.83 8.48
N VAL A 75 -13.38 8.07 8.27
CA VAL A 75 -13.34 9.13 9.29
C VAL A 75 -14.03 10.36 8.72
N ASN A 76 -15.10 10.82 9.36
CA ASN A 76 -15.89 11.98 8.92
C ASN A 76 -16.36 11.91 7.45
N GLY A 77 -16.64 10.70 6.97
CA GLY A 77 -17.04 10.45 5.59
C GLY A 77 -15.90 10.09 4.64
N ASP A 78 -14.65 10.43 4.99
CA ASP A 78 -13.46 10.22 4.16
C ASP A 78 -12.78 8.87 4.43
N TRP A 79 -12.22 8.27 3.37
CA TRP A 79 -11.41 7.06 3.48
C TRP A 79 -9.96 7.40 3.77
N LYS A 80 -9.43 6.85 4.87
CA LYS A 80 -8.05 7.01 5.27
C LYS A 80 -7.40 5.64 5.51
N ILE A 81 -6.16 5.50 5.07
CA ILE A 81 -5.36 4.32 5.38
C ILE A 81 -4.83 4.44 6.81
N LEU A 82 -5.05 3.41 7.62
CA LEU A 82 -4.50 3.25 8.97
C LEU A 82 -3.23 2.41 8.98
N TYR A 83 -3.11 1.44 8.08
CA TYR A 83 -1.93 0.59 7.97
C TYR A 83 -1.77 0.06 6.55
N HIS A 84 -0.52 -0.15 6.13
CA HIS A 84 -0.20 -0.79 4.87
C HIS A 84 0.96 -1.79 5.02
N GLN A 85 0.92 -2.88 4.28
CA GLN A 85 2.06 -3.77 4.09
C GLN A 85 2.07 -4.36 2.68
N GLY A 86 3.28 -4.45 2.12
CA GLY A 86 3.54 -5.21 0.91
C GLY A 86 4.55 -6.33 1.17
N THR A 87 4.24 -7.55 0.76
CA THR A 87 5.14 -8.70 0.86
C THR A 87 5.46 -9.21 -0.54
N LEU A 88 6.75 -9.37 -0.86
CA LEU A 88 7.18 -9.92 -2.14
C LEU A 88 6.70 -11.37 -2.29
N ILE A 89 6.33 -11.72 -3.51
CA ILE A 89 6.09 -13.12 -3.90
C ILE A 89 7.37 -13.63 -4.55
N GLU A 90 8.17 -14.44 -3.84
CA GLU A 90 9.32 -15.11 -4.44
C GLU A 90 8.87 -16.27 -5.36
N GLY A 91 9.53 -16.41 -6.52
CA GLY A 91 9.35 -17.56 -7.42
C GLY A 91 8.01 -17.64 -8.17
N GLY A 92 7.13 -16.65 -8.03
CA GLY A 92 5.83 -16.63 -8.71
C GLY A 92 5.97 -16.29 -10.19
N SER A 93 5.78 -17.30 -11.06
CA SER A 93 5.40 -17.04 -12.45
C SER A 93 4.00 -16.41 -12.45
N VAL A 94 3.80 -15.40 -13.30
CA VAL A 94 2.50 -14.74 -13.52
C VAL A 94 1.45 -15.74 -13.96
#